data_AF-A0A067MAZ6-F1
#
_entry.id   AF-A0A067MAZ6-F1
#
_cell.length_a   1.000
_cell.length_b   1.000
_cell.length_c   1.000
_cell.angle_alpha   90.00
_cell.angle_beta   90.00
_cell.angle_gamma   90.00
#
_symmetry.space_group_name_H-M   'P 1'
#
loop_
_entity.id
_entity.type
_entity.pdbx_description
1 polymer ?
#
loop_
_entity_poly.entity_id
_entity_poly.type
_entity_poly.pdbx_seq_one_letter_code
_entity_poly.pdbx_strand_id
1 'polypeptide(L)'
;MALAILPFVYASETNVKRNNEPSFVTTKNNQFFLDGKPFPFTAANAYWMHQLDDVDLENTFSSIGASGLKVITTLAYDDVVDEPPPFGAPYFQLFQGDTITLNEAGLQRLDAVVNLAEHYELKLMLTLTGNWFPSTKGVKNPKPHGFLSNSYGGADVYVQQLSTSGFHDSFYTDPTIINAFKDYVKTIVTRYVNSTAIFSWQIMDDPQCASTLPASPSCTAQTLATWHDDIYNFIKSIDCNHLVGTGDTWFYNEAAPVYPTKRGVDGLDARGSGETLIDLAKRGGASLRASLARALNIARISTRAVPAMDWGGSQLVTQPGVGGMSYRRGDPTQQAIDSGTAFIGQQAANAATWGIPIMLTGFGAVSQSSVAFFTPRNSSTVVVPPPGSYIPTDQEQGQIYTAWLAETRNKGFGGAVLYQWNQTCLAKVGANPIIINENSPNDGYTASPEALAAVELNAQLQA
;
A
#
# COMPACT_ATOMS: atom_id res chain seq x y z
N MET A 1 47.66 23.30 26.20
CA MET A 1 46.38 22.85 26.77
C MET A 1 45.29 23.52 25.95
N ALA A 2 44.76 22.85 24.93
CA ALA A 2 43.73 23.40 24.04
C ALA A 2 42.39 22.76 24.40
N LEU A 3 41.45 23.60 24.83
CA LEU A 3 40.09 23.21 25.21
C LEU A 3 39.28 22.98 23.92
N ALA A 4 38.84 21.75 23.68
CA ALA A 4 37.89 21.43 22.62
C ALA A 4 36.48 21.86 23.07
N ILE A 5 35.85 22.74 22.30
CA ILE A 5 34.46 23.14 22.48
C ILE A 5 33.61 22.14 21.69
N LEU A 6 32.86 21.29 22.41
CA LEU A 6 31.83 20.43 21.81
C LEU A 6 30.65 21.31 21.38
N PRO A 7 30.13 21.17 20.15
CA PRO A 7 28.92 21.87 19.73
C PRO A 7 27.72 21.26 20.47
N PHE A 8 27.01 22.10 21.23
CA PHE A 8 25.69 21.77 21.75
C PHE A 8 24.72 21.68 20.56
N VAL A 9 24.25 20.49 20.24
CA VAL A 9 23.07 20.31 19.39
C VAL A 9 21.86 20.69 20.25
N TYR A 10 21.26 21.85 19.97
CA TYR A 10 19.95 22.18 20.51
C TYR A 10 18.93 21.23 19.87
N ALA A 11 18.37 20.30 20.65
CA ALA A 11 17.13 19.65 20.28
C ALA A 11 16.04 20.74 20.28
N SER A 12 15.62 21.18 19.09
CA SER A 12 14.42 21.98 18.96
C SER A 12 13.25 21.11 19.41
N GLU A 13 12.67 21.40 20.58
CA GLU A 13 11.41 20.78 20.98
C GLU A 13 10.35 21.17 19.95
N THR A 14 9.91 20.21 19.13
CA THR A 14 8.77 20.41 18.25
C THR A 14 7.54 20.56 19.15
N ASN A 15 6.92 21.75 19.13
CA ASN A 15 5.64 21.96 19.80
C ASN A 15 4.56 21.17 19.07
N VAL A 16 4.28 19.95 19.55
CA VAL A 16 3.21 19.09 19.05
C VAL A 16 1.87 19.57 19.61
N LYS A 17 0.93 19.96 18.74
CA LYS A 17 -0.47 20.27 19.11
C LYS A 17 -1.11 19.00 19.63
N ARG A 18 -1.51 18.91 20.90
CA ARG A 18 -2.06 17.64 21.46
C ARG A 18 -3.49 17.35 20.99
N ASN A 19 -3.87 16.07 21.07
CA ASN A 19 -5.15 15.40 20.76
C ASN A 19 -6.50 16.01 21.23
N ASN A 20 -6.54 17.25 21.74
CA ASN A 20 -7.76 17.92 22.19
C ASN A 20 -8.19 19.10 21.30
N GLU A 21 -7.45 19.38 20.22
CA GLU A 21 -7.87 20.35 19.22
C GLU A 21 -8.89 19.71 18.27
N PRO A 22 -10.04 20.36 17.97
CA PRO A 22 -10.89 19.95 16.86
C PRO A 22 -10.03 19.88 15.59
N SER A 23 -10.26 18.89 14.72
CA SER A 23 -9.70 18.67 13.36
C SER A 23 -8.82 17.43 13.15
N PHE A 24 -8.35 16.73 14.20
CA PHE A 24 -7.68 15.42 14.05
C PHE A 24 -8.70 14.27 14.03
N VAL A 25 -8.45 13.26 13.19
CA VAL A 25 -9.30 12.06 13.16
C VAL A 25 -8.93 11.17 14.34
N THR A 26 -9.95 10.69 15.05
CA THR A 26 -9.83 9.85 16.24
C THR A 26 -10.62 8.55 16.06
N THR A 27 -10.50 7.63 17.02
CA THR A 27 -11.29 6.41 17.05
C THR A 27 -12.17 6.36 18.31
N LYS A 28 -13.39 5.86 18.15
CA LYS A 28 -14.32 5.61 19.25
C LYS A 28 -15.28 4.50 18.85
N ASN A 29 -15.48 3.51 19.72
CA ASN A 29 -16.43 2.40 19.51
C ASN A 29 -16.30 1.74 18.12
N ASN A 30 -15.06 1.43 17.70
CA ASN A 30 -14.76 0.79 16.41
C ASN A 30 -15.10 1.65 15.18
N GLN A 31 -15.18 2.97 15.33
CA GLN A 31 -15.45 3.90 14.23
C GLN A 31 -14.46 5.05 14.25
N PHE A 32 -14.21 5.63 13.07
CA PHE A 32 -13.47 6.88 12.95
C PHE A 32 -14.37 8.06 13.30
N PHE A 33 -13.80 9.09 13.91
CA PHE A 33 -14.48 10.32 14.29
C PHE A 33 -13.66 11.53 13.87
N LEU A 34 -14.32 12.55 13.33
CA LEU A 34 -13.76 13.87 13.04
C LEU A 34 -14.70 14.90 13.65
N ASP A 35 -14.16 15.82 14.46
CA ASP A 35 -14.92 16.88 15.14
C ASP A 35 -16.16 16.37 15.91
N GLY A 36 -15.98 15.24 16.60
CA GLY A 36 -17.01 14.61 17.42
C GLY A 36 -18.12 13.90 16.65
N LYS A 37 -18.04 13.84 15.32
CA LYS A 37 -19.00 13.12 14.46
C LYS A 37 -18.37 11.87 13.85
N PRO A 38 -19.13 10.79 13.61
CA PRO A 38 -18.65 9.66 12.82
C PRO A 38 -18.10 10.13 11.47
N PHE A 39 -16.95 9.59 11.09
CA PHE A 39 -16.25 9.94 9.85
C PHE A 39 -16.09 8.71 8.94
N PRO A 40 -17.19 8.17 8.38
CA PRO A 40 -17.09 7.21 7.30
C PRO A 40 -16.61 7.93 6.03
N PHE A 41 -15.76 7.25 5.26
CA PHE A 41 -15.21 7.85 4.05
C PHE A 41 -15.10 6.88 2.87
N THR A 42 -15.15 7.48 1.69
CA THR A 42 -14.65 6.89 0.45
C THR A 42 -13.35 7.59 0.11
N ALA A 43 -12.37 6.81 -0.32
CA ALA A 43 -11.02 7.28 -0.57
C ALA A 43 -10.52 6.81 -1.93
N ALA A 44 -9.42 7.41 -2.37
CA ALA A 44 -8.70 7.05 -3.57
C ALA A 44 -7.22 6.83 -3.26
N ASN A 45 -6.61 5.80 -3.84
CA ASN A 45 -5.17 5.66 -3.90
C ASN A 45 -4.66 6.43 -5.13
N ALA A 46 -3.73 7.36 -4.88
CA ALA A 46 -3.03 8.13 -5.89
C ALA A 46 -1.55 8.17 -5.50
N TYR A 47 -0.88 7.01 -5.61
CA TYR A 47 0.50 6.81 -5.17
C TYR A 47 1.53 7.70 -5.87
N TRP A 48 1.18 8.25 -7.04
CA TRP A 48 2.07 9.00 -7.92
C TRP A 48 2.04 10.52 -7.69
N MET A 49 1.26 11.03 -6.74
CA MET A 49 0.99 12.47 -6.63
C MET A 49 2.25 13.33 -6.41
N HIS A 50 3.24 12.88 -5.64
CA HIS A 50 4.47 13.65 -5.42
C HIS A 50 5.33 13.79 -6.70
N GLN A 51 5.06 12.98 -7.73
CA GLN A 51 5.73 13.05 -9.03
C GLN A 51 5.13 14.12 -9.95
N LEU A 52 3.97 14.71 -9.63
CA LEU A 52 3.33 15.73 -10.45
C LEU A 52 3.93 17.12 -10.25
N ASP A 53 3.77 17.99 -11.25
CA ASP A 53 3.95 19.42 -11.07
C ASP A 53 2.77 20.05 -10.29
N ASP A 54 2.91 21.32 -9.91
CA ASP A 54 1.92 21.98 -9.04
C ASP A 54 0.53 22.12 -9.69
N VAL A 55 0.47 22.33 -11.00
CA VAL A 55 -0.81 22.52 -11.71
C VAL A 55 -1.56 21.20 -11.79
N ASP A 56 -0.88 20.14 -12.20
CA ASP A 56 -1.46 18.80 -12.28
C ASP A 56 -1.82 18.25 -10.90
N LEU A 57 -1.02 18.56 -9.88
CA LEU A 57 -1.28 18.19 -8.50
C LEU A 57 -2.55 18.89 -7.99
N GLU A 58 -2.68 20.20 -8.18
CA GLU A 58 -3.88 20.96 -7.81
C GLU A 58 -5.12 20.46 -8.54
N ASN A 59 -5.03 20.21 -9.86
CA ASN A 59 -6.12 19.63 -10.65
C ASN A 59 -6.56 18.26 -10.13
N THR A 60 -5.61 17.43 -9.69
CA THR A 60 -5.88 16.12 -9.10
C THR A 60 -6.64 16.26 -7.78
N PHE A 61 -6.20 17.14 -6.87
CA PHE A 61 -6.91 17.41 -5.62
C PHE A 61 -8.32 17.94 -5.86
N SER A 62 -8.47 18.88 -6.78
CA SER A 62 -9.78 19.44 -7.18
C SER A 62 -10.71 18.36 -7.71
N SER A 63 -10.20 17.47 -8.59
CA SER A 63 -10.99 16.39 -9.19
C SER A 63 -11.44 15.35 -8.16
N ILE A 64 -10.54 14.92 -7.27
CA ILE A 64 -10.87 13.97 -6.19
C ILE A 64 -11.92 14.57 -5.25
N GLY A 65 -11.74 15.84 -4.84
CA GLY A 65 -12.69 16.54 -3.98
C GLY A 65 -14.06 16.70 -4.64
N ALA A 66 -14.11 17.01 -5.94
CA ALA A 66 -15.36 17.14 -6.70
C ALA A 66 -16.15 15.82 -6.79
N SER A 67 -15.48 14.66 -6.77
CA SER A 67 -16.11 13.33 -6.68
C SER A 67 -16.63 12.98 -5.27
N GLY A 68 -16.46 13.87 -4.29
CA GLY A 68 -16.97 13.71 -2.92
C GLY A 68 -16.12 12.81 -2.01
N LEU A 69 -14.94 12.39 -2.48
CA LEU A 69 -14.01 11.60 -1.67
C LEU A 69 -13.41 12.48 -0.57
N LYS A 70 -13.21 11.91 0.62
CA LYS A 70 -12.75 12.67 1.81
C LYS A 70 -11.30 12.39 2.20
N VAL A 71 -10.74 11.28 1.70
CA VAL A 71 -9.40 10.81 2.05
C VAL A 71 -8.65 10.40 0.79
N ILE A 72 -7.37 10.75 0.69
CA ILE A 72 -6.43 10.31 -0.34
C ILE A 72 -5.37 9.44 0.32
N THR A 73 -5.10 8.27 -0.25
CA THR A 73 -3.95 7.45 0.12
C THR A 73 -2.82 7.71 -0.87
N THR A 74 -1.64 8.06 -0.37
CA THR A 74 -0.46 8.29 -1.21
C THR A 74 0.83 7.91 -0.47
N LEU A 75 1.95 7.90 -1.18
CA LEU A 75 3.23 7.45 -0.64
C LEU A 75 3.96 8.60 0.04
N ALA A 76 4.54 8.31 1.20
CA ALA A 76 5.53 9.14 1.88
C ALA A 76 6.90 8.45 1.89
N TYR A 77 7.18 7.63 0.87
CA TYR A 77 8.49 7.03 0.60
C TYR A 77 8.77 7.06 -0.91
N ASP A 78 10.04 7.19 -1.26
CA ASP A 78 10.55 7.11 -2.62
C ASP A 78 12.07 6.91 -2.54
N ASP A 79 12.46 5.63 -2.54
CA ASP A 79 13.82 5.18 -2.26
C ASP A 79 14.52 4.79 -3.56
N VAL A 80 15.58 5.52 -3.91
CA VAL A 80 16.36 5.31 -5.13
C VAL A 80 17.79 4.91 -4.81
N VAL A 81 18.45 4.24 -5.76
CA VAL A 81 19.76 3.60 -5.57
C VAL A 81 20.76 4.12 -6.61
N ASP A 82 22.01 4.31 -6.18
CA ASP A 82 23.19 4.74 -6.94
C ASP A 82 23.13 6.19 -7.45
N GLU A 83 22.06 6.55 -8.18
CA GLU A 83 21.88 7.85 -8.82
C GLU A 83 20.43 8.35 -8.76
N PRO A 84 20.21 9.68 -8.76
CA PRO A 84 18.87 10.26 -8.91
C PRO A 84 18.14 9.75 -10.17
N PRO A 85 16.80 9.62 -10.14
CA PRO A 85 16.03 9.28 -11.32
C PRO A 85 16.27 10.25 -12.49
N PRO A 86 16.18 9.77 -13.74
CA PRO A 86 16.31 10.63 -14.91
C PRO A 86 15.17 11.65 -14.98
N PHE A 87 15.34 12.67 -15.82
CA PHE A 87 14.35 13.73 -16.05
C PHE A 87 14.01 14.59 -14.82
N GLY A 88 14.80 14.50 -13.74
CA GLY A 88 14.59 15.26 -12.52
C GLY A 88 13.36 14.81 -11.72
N ALA A 89 12.92 13.56 -11.91
CA ALA A 89 11.80 13.01 -11.14
C ALA A 89 12.10 13.07 -9.62
N PRO A 90 11.12 13.52 -8.80
CA PRO A 90 11.26 13.55 -7.35
C PRO A 90 11.60 12.18 -6.76
N TYR A 91 12.32 12.20 -5.65
CA TYR A 91 12.64 11.05 -4.80
C TYR A 91 12.96 11.56 -3.39
N PHE A 92 12.84 10.74 -2.35
CA PHE A 92 12.99 11.19 -0.97
C PHE A 92 14.31 10.72 -0.34
N GLN A 93 14.77 9.52 -0.70
CA GLN A 93 16.03 8.96 -0.20
C GLN A 93 16.89 8.47 -1.36
N LEU A 94 18.18 8.81 -1.33
CA LEU A 94 19.20 8.21 -2.20
C LEU A 94 20.13 7.32 -1.40
N PHE A 95 20.21 6.06 -1.80
CA PHE A 95 21.14 5.07 -1.27
C PHE A 95 22.37 4.96 -2.17
N GLN A 96 23.55 5.09 -1.56
CA GLN A 96 24.84 4.86 -2.21
C GLN A 96 25.66 3.92 -1.34
N GLY A 97 25.43 2.61 -1.52
CA GLY A 97 25.86 1.60 -0.54
C GLY A 97 25.13 1.77 0.79
N ASP A 98 25.88 1.81 1.89
CA ASP A 98 25.32 2.01 3.24
C ASP A 98 25.05 3.48 3.60
N THR A 99 25.37 4.40 2.69
CA THR A 99 25.12 5.83 2.88
C THR A 99 23.74 6.20 2.35
N ILE A 100 22.91 6.77 3.22
CA ILE A 100 21.55 7.22 2.92
C ILE A 100 21.50 8.74 2.99
N THR A 101 21.10 9.39 1.90
CA THR A 101 20.97 10.85 1.84
C THR A 101 19.51 11.24 1.60
N LEU A 102 18.98 12.13 2.44
CA LEU A 102 17.65 12.73 2.25
C LEU A 102 17.71 13.79 1.14
N ASN A 103 16.71 13.77 0.27
CA ASN A 103 16.53 14.79 -0.75
C ASN A 103 15.47 15.81 -0.31
N GLU A 104 15.90 16.95 0.22
CA GLU A 104 14.99 18.01 0.69
C GLU A 104 14.07 18.52 -0.43
N ALA A 105 14.55 18.61 -1.68
CA ALA A 105 13.70 19.05 -2.80
C ALA A 105 12.57 18.05 -3.09
N GLY A 106 12.82 16.75 -2.90
CA GLY A 106 11.79 15.72 -2.95
C GLY A 106 10.81 15.83 -1.79
N LEU A 107 11.30 16.01 -0.56
CA LEU A 107 10.43 16.21 0.61
C LEU A 107 9.54 17.45 0.47
N GLN A 108 10.01 18.51 -0.20
CA GLN A 108 9.21 19.69 -0.55
C GLN A 108 8.10 19.39 -1.58
N ARG A 109 8.22 18.33 -2.40
CA ARG A 109 7.07 17.85 -3.21
C ARG A 109 6.00 17.24 -2.32
N LEU A 110 6.38 16.50 -1.28
CA LEU A 110 5.44 15.97 -0.30
C LEU A 110 4.80 17.11 0.53
N ASP A 111 5.53 18.20 0.82
CA ASP A 111 4.92 19.41 1.42
C ASP A 111 3.80 19.96 0.53
N ALA A 112 4.00 20.03 -0.79
CA ALA A 112 2.97 20.51 -1.71
C ALA A 112 1.71 19.63 -1.67
N VAL A 113 1.87 18.30 -1.55
CA VAL A 113 0.77 17.37 -1.36
C VAL A 113 0.02 17.65 -0.05
N VAL A 114 0.74 17.81 1.07
CA VAL A 114 0.11 18.10 2.38
C VAL A 114 -0.58 19.47 2.38
N ASN A 115 0.04 20.50 1.83
CA ASN A 115 -0.53 21.85 1.73
C ASN A 115 -1.81 21.88 0.89
N LEU A 116 -1.86 21.11 -0.20
CA LEU A 116 -3.08 21.02 -1.01
C LEU A 116 -4.17 20.20 -0.30
N ALA A 117 -3.82 19.17 0.46
CA ALA A 117 -4.78 18.48 1.30
C ALA A 117 -5.39 19.42 2.35
N GLU A 118 -4.58 20.27 2.97
CA GLU A 118 -5.07 21.33 3.87
C GLU A 118 -5.98 22.34 3.15
N HIS A 119 -5.58 22.80 1.96
CA HIS A 119 -6.34 23.77 1.16
C HIS A 119 -7.72 23.25 0.73
N TYR A 120 -7.78 21.99 0.29
CA TYR A 120 -9.00 21.34 -0.16
C TYR A 120 -9.80 20.65 0.96
N GLU A 121 -9.35 20.79 2.21
CA GLU A 121 -9.93 20.14 3.39
C GLU A 121 -10.06 18.60 3.27
N LEU A 122 -9.18 17.99 2.48
CA LEU A 122 -9.08 16.55 2.30
C LEU A 122 -8.10 15.96 3.31
N LYS A 123 -8.31 14.69 3.67
CA LYS A 123 -7.39 13.99 4.56
C LYS A 123 -6.40 13.10 3.78
N LEU A 124 -5.22 12.88 4.34
CA LEU A 124 -4.18 12.03 3.78
C LEU A 124 -3.94 10.79 4.66
N MET A 125 -3.95 9.61 4.05
CA MET A 125 -3.26 8.44 4.58
C MET A 125 -1.89 8.34 3.92
N LEU A 126 -0.83 8.55 4.69
CA LEU A 126 0.54 8.53 4.20
C LEU A 126 1.21 7.19 4.51
N THR A 127 1.61 6.48 3.45
CA THR A 127 2.29 5.19 3.56
C THR A 127 3.80 5.38 3.67
N LEU A 128 4.44 4.83 4.70
CA LEU A 128 5.83 5.12 5.06
C LEU A 128 6.88 4.22 4.39
N THR A 129 6.49 3.06 3.86
CA THR A 129 7.33 2.19 3.02
C THR A 129 6.46 1.20 2.23
N GLY A 130 7.05 0.46 1.31
CA GLY A 130 6.35 -0.55 0.50
C GLY A 130 7.03 -1.91 0.54
N ASN A 131 6.24 -2.97 0.34
CA ASN A 131 6.77 -4.34 0.28
C ASN A 131 7.55 -4.59 -1.00
N TRP A 132 6.98 -4.22 -2.15
CA TRP A 132 7.40 -4.71 -3.47
C TRP A 132 8.37 -3.78 -4.22
N PHE A 133 9.48 -4.36 -4.70
CA PHE A 133 10.40 -3.67 -5.64
C PHE A 133 10.96 -4.59 -6.75
N PRO A 134 10.15 -4.95 -7.76
CA PRO A 134 10.60 -5.83 -8.83
C PRO A 134 11.63 -5.15 -9.73
N SER A 135 12.70 -5.89 -10.04
CA SER A 135 13.77 -5.40 -10.92
C SER A 135 13.26 -5.06 -12.32
N THR A 136 13.77 -3.97 -12.88
CA THR A 136 13.60 -3.59 -14.29
C THR A 136 14.76 -4.05 -15.17
N LYS A 137 15.81 -4.66 -14.58
CA LYS A 137 16.99 -5.13 -15.33
C LYS A 137 16.57 -6.21 -16.33
N GLY A 138 16.93 -6.02 -17.60
CA GLY A 138 16.60 -6.95 -18.68
C GLY A 138 15.18 -6.83 -19.21
N VAL A 139 14.35 -5.93 -18.67
CA VAL A 139 13.02 -5.64 -19.21
C VAL A 139 13.17 -4.81 -20.49
N LYS A 140 12.52 -5.25 -21.57
CA LYS A 140 12.46 -4.46 -22.81
C LYS A 140 11.50 -3.30 -22.61
N ASN A 141 11.98 -2.07 -22.76
CA ASN A 141 11.21 -0.82 -22.57
C ASN A 141 10.55 -0.76 -21.18
N PRO A 142 11.35 -0.72 -20.09
CA PRO A 142 10.80 -0.64 -18.75
C PRO A 142 9.94 0.60 -18.58
N LYS A 143 8.92 0.51 -17.73
CA LYS A 143 8.17 1.69 -17.29
C LYS A 143 9.11 2.64 -16.52
N PRO A 144 8.94 3.97 -16.65
CA PRO A 144 9.78 4.92 -15.93
C PRO A 144 9.54 4.83 -14.42
N HIS A 145 10.51 5.33 -13.65
CA HIS A 145 10.37 5.56 -12.20
C HIS A 145 9.06 6.31 -11.92
N GLY A 146 8.34 5.87 -10.90
CA GLY A 146 7.07 6.46 -10.49
C GLY A 146 5.84 6.02 -11.28
N PHE A 147 5.99 5.24 -12.37
CA PHE A 147 4.84 4.78 -13.16
C PHE A 147 4.10 3.59 -12.53
N LEU A 148 4.79 2.71 -11.82
CA LEU A 148 4.14 1.58 -11.13
C LEU A 148 4.17 1.83 -9.63
N SER A 149 3.13 1.41 -8.91
CA SER A 149 3.09 1.53 -7.43
C SER A 149 4.24 0.82 -6.72
N ASN A 150 4.86 -0.16 -7.37
CA ASN A 150 6.03 -0.91 -6.89
C ASN A 150 7.38 -0.38 -7.44
N SER A 151 7.41 0.85 -7.98
CA SER A 151 8.62 1.46 -8.55
C SER A 151 9.27 2.51 -7.62
N TYR A 152 8.85 2.60 -6.37
CA TYR A 152 9.28 3.61 -5.39
C TYR A 152 10.29 3.07 -4.36
N GLY A 153 10.90 1.90 -4.61
CA GLY A 153 11.82 1.27 -3.68
C GLY A 153 11.11 0.56 -2.51
N GLY A 154 11.28 1.06 -1.28
CA GLY A 154 10.71 0.47 -0.08
C GLY A 154 11.63 -0.56 0.59
N ALA A 155 11.04 -1.51 1.30
CA ALA A 155 11.74 -2.46 2.17
C ALA A 155 12.87 -3.23 1.46
N ASP A 156 12.66 -3.62 0.21
CA ASP A 156 13.66 -4.33 -0.59
C ASP A 156 14.92 -3.49 -0.86
N VAL A 157 14.82 -2.15 -0.98
CA VAL A 157 15.99 -1.27 -1.14
C VAL A 157 16.84 -1.29 0.13
N TYR A 158 16.21 -1.12 1.29
CA TYR A 158 16.90 -1.19 2.58
C TYR A 158 17.64 -2.53 2.76
N VAL A 159 16.97 -3.65 2.44
CA VAL A 159 17.58 -4.99 2.54
C VAL A 159 18.76 -5.14 1.59
N GLN A 160 18.60 -4.74 0.32
CA GLN A 160 19.65 -4.88 -0.69
C GLN A 160 20.89 -4.01 -0.39
N GLN A 161 20.69 -2.85 0.22
CA GLN A 161 21.77 -1.89 0.49
C GLN A 161 22.46 -2.12 1.84
N LEU A 162 21.73 -2.58 2.85
CA LEU A 162 22.22 -2.62 4.25
C LEU A 162 22.40 -4.02 4.81
N SER A 163 21.91 -5.07 4.14
CA SER A 163 22.04 -6.45 4.62
C SER A 163 22.74 -7.36 3.63
N THR A 164 23.46 -8.35 4.15
CA THR A 164 24.07 -9.42 3.37
C THR A 164 23.22 -10.70 3.37
N SER A 165 22.04 -10.71 3.99
CA SER A 165 21.22 -11.92 4.15
C SER A 165 20.59 -12.39 2.83
N GLY A 166 20.23 -11.45 1.96
CA GLY A 166 19.42 -11.70 0.75
C GLY A 166 17.96 -12.05 1.01
N PHE A 167 17.48 -11.95 2.26
CA PHE A 167 16.10 -12.26 2.63
C PHE A 167 15.31 -10.99 2.96
N HIS A 168 14.09 -10.90 2.43
CA HIS A 168 13.21 -9.75 2.61
C HIS A 168 12.94 -9.44 4.09
N ASP A 169 12.73 -10.48 4.91
CA ASP A 169 12.41 -10.33 6.32
C ASP A 169 13.57 -9.85 7.20
N SER A 170 14.76 -9.61 6.63
CA SER A 170 15.77 -8.78 7.29
C SER A 170 15.31 -7.34 7.51
N PHE A 171 14.37 -6.83 6.71
CA PHE A 171 13.74 -5.52 6.97
C PHE A 171 13.05 -5.47 8.34
N TYR A 172 12.47 -6.61 8.76
CA TYR A 172 11.73 -6.72 10.01
C TYR A 172 12.60 -7.13 11.21
N THR A 173 13.83 -7.60 10.98
CA THR A 173 14.63 -8.29 12.02
C THR A 173 16.04 -7.78 12.20
N ASP A 174 16.64 -7.16 11.17
CA ASP A 174 17.99 -6.60 11.25
C ASP A 174 17.95 -5.23 11.96
N PRO A 175 18.58 -5.07 13.14
CA PRO A 175 18.55 -3.81 13.87
C PRO A 175 19.13 -2.63 13.08
N THR A 176 20.07 -2.88 12.15
CA THR A 176 20.66 -1.84 11.30
C THR A 176 19.60 -1.26 10.37
N ILE A 177 18.84 -2.14 9.72
CA ILE A 177 17.76 -1.75 8.81
C ILE A 177 16.62 -1.08 9.58
N ILE A 178 16.20 -1.66 10.71
CA ILE A 178 15.12 -1.10 11.54
C ILE A 178 15.48 0.32 12.00
N ASN A 179 16.72 0.57 12.43
CA ASN A 179 17.16 1.90 12.83
C ASN A 179 17.21 2.87 11.65
N ALA A 180 17.73 2.46 10.50
CA ALA A 180 17.73 3.29 9.28
C ALA A 180 16.30 3.66 8.84
N PHE A 181 15.36 2.72 8.94
CA PHE A 181 13.96 3.00 8.65
C PHE A 181 13.34 3.95 9.70
N LYS A 182 13.61 3.74 10.99
CA LYS A 182 13.18 4.65 12.07
C LYS A 182 13.70 6.07 11.89
N ASP A 183 14.93 6.26 11.41
CA ASP A 183 15.48 7.58 11.11
C ASP A 183 14.69 8.28 10.00
N TYR A 184 14.29 7.55 8.96
CA TYR A 184 13.41 8.07 7.91
C TYR A 184 11.99 8.37 8.42
N VAL A 185 11.38 7.43 9.14
CA VAL A 185 10.06 7.60 9.76
C VAL A 185 10.05 8.83 10.66
N LYS A 186 11.10 9.04 11.46
CA LYS A 186 11.24 10.23 12.31
C LYS A 186 11.26 11.50 11.49
N THR A 187 11.96 11.51 10.35
CA THR A 187 12.00 12.66 9.44
C THR A 187 10.60 13.02 8.95
N ILE A 188 9.87 12.05 8.39
CA ILE A 188 8.53 12.26 7.84
C ILE A 188 7.50 12.63 8.93
N VAL A 189 7.43 11.83 10.00
CA VAL A 189 6.44 12.04 11.06
C VAL A 189 6.67 13.38 11.75
N THR A 190 7.92 13.74 12.08
CA THR A 190 8.22 15.03 12.72
C THR A 190 7.83 16.21 11.81
N ARG A 191 8.04 16.07 10.49
CA ARG A 191 7.74 17.13 9.51
C ARG A 191 6.26 17.51 9.49
N TYR A 192 5.37 16.53 9.66
CA TYR A 192 3.92 16.73 9.49
C TYR A 192 3.08 16.45 10.75
N VAL A 193 3.70 16.22 11.91
CA VAL A 193 3.04 15.90 13.20
C VAL A 193 1.91 16.86 13.61
N ASN A 194 1.95 18.10 13.10
CA ASN A 194 0.98 19.16 13.41
C ASN A 194 -0.07 19.39 12.31
N SER A 195 0.02 18.71 11.16
CA SER A 195 -0.93 18.90 10.05
C SER A 195 -2.19 18.08 10.29
N THR A 196 -3.31 18.75 10.50
CA THR A 196 -4.61 18.10 10.65
C THR A 196 -5.12 17.49 9.34
N ALA A 197 -4.47 17.77 8.20
CA ALA A 197 -4.78 17.10 6.94
C ALA A 197 -4.32 15.64 6.96
N ILE A 198 -3.39 15.23 7.82
CA ILE A 198 -3.06 13.82 7.95
C ILE A 198 -4.18 13.11 8.74
N PHE A 199 -4.78 12.11 8.11
CA PHE A 199 -5.69 11.18 8.77
C PHE A 199 -4.90 10.12 9.54
N SER A 200 -3.90 9.52 8.89
CA SER A 200 -3.15 8.42 9.48
C SER A 200 -1.80 8.16 8.81
N TRP A 201 -0.87 7.65 9.62
CA TRP A 201 0.32 6.93 9.16
C TRP A 201 -0.01 5.47 8.86
N GLN A 202 0.19 5.05 7.62
CA GLN A 202 0.23 3.63 7.26
C GLN A 202 1.70 3.18 7.26
N ILE A 203 2.03 2.19 8.08
CA ILE A 203 3.43 1.77 8.26
C ILE A 203 4.01 1.23 6.95
N MET A 204 3.29 0.36 6.25
CA MET A 204 3.78 -0.30 5.04
C MET A 204 2.65 -0.69 4.09
N ASP A 205 2.82 -0.52 2.77
CA ASP A 205 1.90 -1.15 1.80
C ASP A 205 2.23 -2.63 1.65
N ASP A 206 1.24 -3.48 1.96
CA ASP A 206 1.25 -4.93 1.74
C ASP A 206 2.40 -5.69 2.44
N PRO A 207 2.63 -5.49 3.76
CA PRO A 207 3.70 -6.17 4.49
C PRO A 207 3.56 -7.69 4.41
N GLN A 208 4.61 -8.37 3.94
CA GLN A 208 4.68 -9.82 3.81
C GLN A 208 6.06 -10.34 4.21
N CYS A 209 6.15 -11.63 4.55
CA CYS A 209 7.46 -12.25 4.79
C CYS A 209 8.33 -12.29 3.54
N ALA A 210 7.72 -12.32 2.36
CA ALA A 210 8.40 -12.31 1.07
C ALA A 210 7.98 -11.09 0.25
N SER A 211 8.87 -10.69 -0.64
CA SER A 211 8.62 -9.68 -1.66
C SER A 211 9.19 -10.16 -3.00
N THR A 212 9.78 -9.27 -3.80
CA THR A 212 10.68 -9.63 -4.91
C THR A 212 11.88 -10.40 -4.35
N LEU A 213 12.32 -10.06 -3.14
CA LEU A 213 13.25 -10.87 -2.36
C LEU A 213 12.53 -12.04 -1.65
N PRO A 214 13.17 -13.21 -1.51
CA PRO A 214 12.58 -14.36 -0.84
C PRO A 214 12.47 -14.13 0.69
N ALA A 215 11.53 -14.84 1.32
CA ALA A 215 11.48 -14.97 2.77
C ALA A 215 12.53 -15.96 3.29
N SER A 216 13.06 -15.69 4.48
CA SER A 216 13.81 -16.67 5.27
C SER A 216 12.85 -17.76 5.83
N PRO A 217 13.38 -18.95 6.19
CA PRO A 217 12.58 -19.99 6.84
C PRO A 217 12.03 -19.61 8.23
N SER A 218 12.53 -18.53 8.83
CA SER A 218 12.18 -18.07 10.18
C SER A 218 11.12 -16.96 10.22
N CYS A 219 10.76 -16.37 9.08
CA CYS A 219 9.71 -15.35 9.08
C CYS A 219 8.34 -15.96 9.41
N THR A 220 7.58 -15.29 10.27
CA THR A 220 6.25 -15.73 10.72
C THR A 220 5.32 -14.53 10.91
N ALA A 221 4.04 -14.79 11.23
CA ALA A 221 3.08 -13.76 11.68
C ALA A 221 3.68 -12.91 12.78
N GLN A 222 4.34 -13.57 13.73
CA GLN A 222 4.90 -12.95 14.91
C GLN A 222 6.09 -12.06 14.56
N THR A 223 6.85 -12.38 13.52
CA THR A 223 7.94 -11.52 13.03
C THR A 223 7.38 -10.17 12.59
N LEU A 224 6.37 -10.19 11.71
CA LEU A 224 5.70 -8.98 11.25
C LEU A 224 5.01 -8.25 12.40
N ALA A 225 4.32 -8.98 13.29
CA ALA A 225 3.63 -8.39 14.42
C ALA A 225 4.58 -7.64 15.36
N THR A 226 5.68 -8.28 15.78
CA THR A 226 6.68 -7.67 16.67
C THR A 226 7.28 -6.41 16.05
N TRP A 227 7.62 -6.45 14.76
CA TRP A 227 8.16 -5.28 14.06
C TRP A 227 7.14 -4.14 13.96
N HIS A 228 5.89 -4.45 13.61
CA HIS A 228 4.83 -3.45 13.55
C HIS A 228 4.56 -2.81 14.91
N ASP A 229 4.59 -3.57 16.01
CA ASP A 229 4.45 -3.04 17.37
C ASP A 229 5.61 -2.08 17.71
N ASP A 230 6.84 -2.44 17.35
CA ASP A 230 8.02 -1.58 17.55
C ASP A 230 7.91 -0.26 16.76
N ILE A 231 7.55 -0.32 15.47
CA ILE A 231 7.37 0.87 14.64
C ILE A 231 6.18 1.73 15.12
N TYR A 232 5.07 1.10 15.53
CA TYR A 232 3.93 1.81 16.11
C TYR A 232 4.33 2.60 17.35
N ASN A 233 4.99 1.95 18.31
CA ASN A 233 5.43 2.60 19.54
C ASN A 233 6.44 3.72 19.26
N PHE A 234 7.32 3.53 18.27
CA PHE A 234 8.23 4.57 17.82
C PHE A 234 7.50 5.78 17.23
N ILE A 235 6.55 5.58 16.31
CA ILE A 235 5.73 6.67 15.76
C ILE A 235 4.99 7.40 16.89
N LYS A 236 4.33 6.67 17.81
CA LYS A 236 3.60 7.27 18.93
C LYS A 236 4.48 8.02 19.93
N SER A 237 5.78 7.72 19.99
CA SER A 237 6.74 8.49 20.78
C SER A 237 7.06 9.87 20.19
N ILE A 238 6.79 10.07 18.89
CA ILE A 238 6.99 11.32 18.14
C ILE A 238 5.66 12.05 17.95
N ASP A 239 4.62 11.30 17.60
CA ASP A 239 3.31 11.79 17.20
C ASP A 239 2.21 11.17 18.05
N CYS A 240 1.65 12.00 18.93
CA CYS A 240 0.55 11.60 19.78
C CYS A 240 -0.83 11.93 19.20
N ASN A 241 -0.91 12.47 17.98
CA ASN A 241 -2.13 12.98 17.35
C ASN A 241 -2.71 12.01 16.33
N HIS A 242 -1.90 11.60 15.37
CA HIS A 242 -2.38 10.85 14.21
C HIS A 242 -2.59 9.37 14.52
N LEU A 243 -3.55 8.78 13.83
CA LEU A 243 -3.79 7.34 13.88
C LEU A 243 -2.66 6.59 13.16
N VAL A 244 -2.40 5.36 13.57
CA VAL A 244 -1.40 4.48 12.96
C VAL A 244 -2.03 3.13 12.63
N GLY A 245 -1.79 2.63 11.42
CA GLY A 245 -2.17 1.28 11.02
C GLY A 245 -1.09 0.59 10.19
N THR A 246 -1.27 -0.72 10.01
CA THR A 246 -0.27 -1.61 9.40
C THR A 246 -0.16 -1.42 7.89
N GLY A 247 -1.31 -1.46 7.19
CA GLY A 247 -1.41 -1.48 5.73
C GLY A 247 -1.51 -2.88 5.12
N ASP A 248 -1.90 -3.87 5.94
CA ASP A 248 -2.03 -5.27 5.51
C ASP A 248 -2.96 -5.47 4.31
N THR A 249 -2.63 -6.45 3.48
CA THR A 249 -3.52 -7.00 2.45
C THR A 249 -4.56 -7.94 3.04
N TRP A 250 -4.27 -8.56 4.19
CA TRP A 250 -5.17 -9.51 4.84
C TRP A 250 -5.20 -9.31 6.35
N PHE A 251 -6.38 -9.05 6.91
CA PHE A 251 -6.61 -8.86 8.35
C PHE A 251 -7.22 -10.13 8.96
N TYR A 252 -6.39 -11.11 9.31
CA TYR A 252 -6.84 -12.38 9.91
C TYR A 252 -6.73 -12.41 11.43
N ASN A 253 -7.74 -12.99 12.09
CA ASN A 253 -7.77 -13.25 13.54
C ASN A 253 -7.39 -14.70 13.88
N GLU A 254 -6.15 -15.11 13.60
CA GLU A 254 -5.67 -16.42 14.04
C GLU A 254 -4.19 -16.37 14.46
N ALA A 255 -3.86 -17.05 15.56
CA ALA A 255 -2.48 -17.36 15.96
C ALA A 255 -1.80 -18.39 15.02
N ALA A 256 -2.56 -18.93 14.06
CA ALA A 256 -2.08 -19.80 13.00
C ALA A 256 -2.40 -19.15 11.65
N PRO A 257 -1.65 -19.44 10.57
CA PRO A 257 -1.96 -18.91 9.25
C PRO A 257 -3.36 -19.40 8.81
N VAL A 258 -4.31 -18.48 8.60
CA VAL A 258 -5.55 -18.77 7.87
C VAL A 258 -5.16 -18.97 6.42
N TYR A 259 -5.01 -20.24 6.03
CA TYR A 259 -5.00 -20.60 4.63
C TYR A 259 -6.43 -20.46 4.11
N PRO A 260 -6.66 -19.89 2.91
CA PRO A 260 -7.78 -20.36 2.11
C PRO A 260 -7.58 -21.86 1.94
N THR A 261 -8.42 -22.64 2.63
CA THR A 261 -8.28 -24.09 2.69
C THR A 261 -8.22 -24.69 1.28
N LYS A 262 -7.20 -25.54 1.06
CA LYS A 262 -7.06 -26.53 -0.03
C LYS A 262 -8.04 -26.37 -1.21
N ARG A 263 -7.63 -25.58 -2.22
CA ARG A 263 -7.81 -25.92 -3.65
C ARG A 263 -7.11 -24.88 -4.55
N GLY A 264 -6.04 -25.31 -5.21
CA GLY A 264 -5.41 -24.59 -6.32
C GLY A 264 -4.27 -23.64 -5.92
N VAL A 265 -3.15 -24.18 -5.42
CA VAL A 265 -1.86 -23.47 -5.37
C VAL A 265 -1.04 -23.73 -6.65
N ASP A 266 -1.72 -24.13 -7.73
CA ASP A 266 -1.13 -24.32 -9.05
C ASP A 266 -1.21 -22.97 -9.78
N GLY A 267 -0.20 -22.10 -9.59
CA GLY A 267 -0.17 -20.83 -10.34
C GLY A 267 0.84 -19.77 -9.94
N LEU A 268 1.74 -20.00 -8.97
CA LEU A 268 2.86 -19.09 -8.71
C LEU A 268 4.04 -19.44 -9.61
N ASP A 269 3.92 -19.14 -10.90
CA ASP A 269 5.04 -19.21 -11.84
C ASP A 269 5.91 -17.95 -11.70
N ALA A 270 6.99 -18.09 -10.93
CA ALA A 270 8.17 -17.24 -11.09
C ALA A 270 8.77 -17.50 -12.49
N ARG A 271 8.46 -16.66 -13.47
CA ARG A 271 9.14 -16.67 -14.77
C ARG A 271 10.24 -15.61 -14.79
N GLY A 272 11.47 -16.05 -14.53
CA GLY A 272 12.63 -15.17 -14.55
C GLY A 272 14.02 -15.79 -14.32
N SER A 273 14.21 -17.11 -14.42
CA SER A 273 15.55 -17.74 -14.55
C SER A 273 15.37 -19.23 -14.82
N GLY A 274 16.20 -19.81 -15.68
CA GLY A 274 16.05 -21.15 -16.28
C GLY A 274 16.14 -22.39 -15.37
N GLU A 275 15.79 -22.32 -14.09
CA GLU A 275 15.42 -23.48 -13.25
C GLU A 275 14.38 -23.02 -12.22
N THR A 276 13.22 -23.70 -12.15
CA THR A 276 12.21 -23.41 -11.13
C THR A 276 12.54 -24.17 -9.84
N LEU A 277 12.16 -23.63 -8.67
CA LEU A 277 12.18 -24.38 -7.41
C LEU A 277 11.35 -25.69 -7.48
N ILE A 278 10.40 -25.77 -8.42
CA ILE A 278 9.64 -26.97 -8.76
C ILE A 278 10.51 -28.03 -9.44
N ASP A 279 11.48 -27.64 -10.27
CA ASP A 279 12.42 -28.57 -10.90
C ASP A 279 13.44 -29.13 -9.90
N LEU A 280 13.81 -28.34 -8.88
CA LEU A 280 14.53 -28.80 -7.69
C LEU A 280 13.68 -29.75 -6.82
N ALA A 281 12.40 -29.43 -6.62
CA ALA A 281 11.45 -30.26 -5.85
C ALA A 281 11.12 -31.59 -6.55
N LYS A 282 11.11 -31.64 -7.89
CA LYS A 282 10.95 -32.88 -8.65
C LYS A 282 12.11 -33.86 -8.42
N ARG A 283 13.32 -33.34 -8.19
CA ARG A 283 14.54 -34.13 -7.91
C ARG A 283 14.73 -34.46 -6.42
N GLY A 284 14.07 -33.72 -5.53
CA GLY A 284 14.14 -33.95 -4.08
C GLY A 284 13.13 -34.97 -3.55
N GLY A 285 13.53 -35.71 -2.50
CA GLY A 285 12.65 -36.61 -1.76
C GLY A 285 11.50 -35.87 -1.04
N ALA A 286 10.53 -36.64 -0.52
CA ALA A 286 9.29 -36.11 0.08
C ALA A 286 9.51 -35.04 1.18
N SER A 287 10.64 -35.09 1.91
CA SER A 287 11.00 -34.07 2.90
C SER A 287 11.36 -32.72 2.28
N LEU A 288 12.08 -32.70 1.15
CA LEU A 288 12.46 -31.47 0.46
C LEU A 288 11.22 -30.78 -0.13
N ARG A 289 10.27 -31.56 -0.66
CA ARG A 289 8.98 -31.06 -1.14
C ARG A 289 8.13 -30.45 -0.01
N ALA A 290 8.12 -31.10 1.16
CA ALA A 290 7.42 -30.58 2.33
C ALA A 290 8.04 -29.27 2.85
N SER A 291 9.37 -29.18 2.87
CA SER A 291 10.09 -27.96 3.28
C SER A 291 9.88 -26.80 2.29
N LEU A 292 9.88 -27.07 0.99
CA LEU A 292 9.61 -26.06 -0.05
C LEU A 292 8.15 -25.60 -0.07
N ALA A 293 7.19 -26.52 0.12
CA ALA A 293 5.79 -26.16 0.31
C ALA A 293 5.60 -25.31 1.58
N ARG A 294 6.37 -25.58 2.64
CA ARG A 294 6.36 -24.75 3.85
C ARG A 294 6.96 -23.37 3.59
N ALA A 295 8.05 -23.27 2.82
CA ALA A 295 8.66 -21.99 2.42
C ALA A 295 7.73 -21.14 1.54
N LEU A 296 7.01 -21.74 0.59
CA LEU A 296 5.98 -21.06 -0.22
C LEU A 296 4.76 -20.65 0.61
N ASN A 297 4.42 -21.42 1.65
CA ASN A 297 3.31 -21.15 2.56
C ASN A 297 3.63 -20.13 3.68
N ILE A 298 4.90 -19.78 3.90
CA ILE A 298 5.33 -18.74 4.86
C ILE A 298 5.13 -17.32 4.28
N ALA A 299 4.86 -17.17 2.99
CA ALA A 299 4.84 -15.86 2.31
C ALA A 299 3.63 -14.97 2.64
N ARG A 300 2.51 -15.52 3.14
CA ARG A 300 1.25 -14.76 3.34
C ARG A 300 0.76 -14.92 4.76
N ILE A 301 1.15 -13.99 5.63
CA ILE A 301 0.80 -14.06 7.03
C ILE A 301 0.25 -12.71 7.50
N SER A 302 -0.92 -12.75 8.14
CA SER A 302 -1.54 -11.58 8.78
C SER A 302 -0.64 -11.06 9.90
N THR A 303 -0.49 -9.74 9.98
CA THR A 303 0.39 -9.11 10.96
C THR A 303 -0.28 -8.94 12.31
N ARG A 304 -1.60 -9.11 12.46
CA ARG A 304 -2.25 -8.70 13.72
C ARG A 304 -2.47 -9.80 14.75
N ALA A 305 -1.33 -10.21 15.30
CA ALA A 305 -1.15 -10.41 16.74
C ALA A 305 -0.78 -9.10 17.49
N VAL A 306 -0.79 -7.92 16.84
CA VAL A 306 -0.38 -6.62 17.42
C VAL A 306 -1.55 -5.88 18.07
N PRO A 307 -1.66 -5.79 19.41
CA PRO A 307 -2.82 -5.16 20.04
C PRO A 307 -2.89 -3.65 19.81
N ALA A 308 -1.76 -2.98 19.57
CA ALA A 308 -1.63 -1.54 19.74
C ALA A 308 -2.19 -0.65 18.61
N MET A 309 -2.39 -1.15 17.39
CA MET A 309 -2.76 -0.30 16.23
C MET A 309 -4.14 0.35 16.36
N ASP A 310 -4.29 1.57 15.85
CA ASP A 310 -5.51 2.36 15.95
C ASP A 310 -6.63 1.86 15.03
N TRP A 311 -6.28 1.22 13.90
CA TRP A 311 -7.23 0.65 12.95
C TRP A 311 -6.67 -0.61 12.26
N GLY A 312 -7.57 -1.39 11.66
CA GLY A 312 -7.26 -2.56 10.82
C GLY A 312 -7.44 -2.26 9.33
N GLY A 313 -6.59 -2.83 8.49
CA GLY A 313 -6.61 -2.66 7.04
C GLY A 313 -6.64 -4.00 6.32
N SER A 314 -7.31 -4.05 5.19
CA SER A 314 -7.29 -5.21 4.29
C SER A 314 -7.44 -4.75 2.84
N GLN A 315 -6.90 -5.50 1.89
CA GLN A 315 -7.01 -5.18 0.47
C GLN A 315 -7.88 -6.22 -0.23
N LEU A 316 -8.81 -5.74 -1.04
CA LEU A 316 -9.71 -6.55 -1.87
C LEU A 316 -9.46 -6.23 -3.35
N VAL A 317 -8.38 -6.77 -3.89
CA VAL A 317 -8.02 -6.60 -5.31
C VAL A 317 -8.13 -7.93 -6.06
N THR A 318 -8.98 -8.00 -7.09
CA THR A 318 -9.10 -9.21 -7.91
C THR A 318 -8.11 -9.18 -9.06
N GLN A 319 -7.23 -10.17 -9.10
CA GLN A 319 -6.27 -10.37 -10.19
C GLN A 319 -6.89 -11.23 -11.30
N PRO A 320 -6.69 -10.89 -12.58
CA PRO A 320 -7.08 -11.76 -13.69
C PRO A 320 -6.45 -13.16 -13.56
N GLY A 321 -7.28 -14.20 -13.51
CA GLY A 321 -6.82 -15.59 -13.55
C GLY A 321 -6.13 -16.13 -12.29
N VAL A 322 -5.94 -15.35 -11.23
CA VAL A 322 -5.36 -15.80 -9.96
C VAL A 322 -6.41 -15.74 -8.85
N GLY A 323 -6.66 -16.87 -8.19
CA GLY A 323 -7.44 -16.91 -6.95
C GLY A 323 -8.96 -16.80 -7.14
N GLY A 324 -9.54 -17.73 -7.88
CA GLY A 324 -10.97 -17.97 -7.90
C GLY A 324 -11.23 -19.33 -8.52
N MET A 325 -11.96 -20.17 -7.78
CA MET A 325 -12.46 -21.51 -8.12
C MET A 325 -12.47 -21.83 -9.61
N SER A 326 -12.08 -23.07 -9.99
CA SER A 326 -12.45 -23.65 -11.28
C SER A 326 -13.92 -23.30 -11.56
N TYR A 327 -14.15 -22.36 -12.49
CA TYR A 327 -15.44 -21.69 -12.74
C TYR A 327 -16.44 -22.64 -13.41
N ARG A 328 -16.67 -23.81 -12.80
CA ARG A 328 -17.59 -24.83 -13.28
C ARG A 328 -18.95 -24.58 -12.66
N ARG A 329 -19.79 -23.89 -13.45
CA ARG A 329 -21.23 -23.56 -13.29
C ARG A 329 -21.52 -22.31 -12.43
N GLY A 330 -21.96 -21.24 -13.09
CA GLY A 330 -22.53 -20.02 -12.49
C GLY A 330 -22.14 -18.75 -13.25
N ASP A 331 -22.83 -17.64 -12.98
CA ASP A 331 -22.46 -16.29 -13.46
C ASP A 331 -21.15 -15.86 -12.77
N PRO A 332 -20.06 -15.59 -13.51
CA PRO A 332 -18.78 -15.22 -12.93
C PRO A 332 -18.80 -13.84 -12.24
N THR A 333 -19.65 -12.92 -12.68
CA THR A 333 -19.80 -11.60 -12.05
C THR A 333 -20.37 -11.74 -10.65
N GLN A 334 -21.44 -12.53 -10.51
CA GLN A 334 -22.04 -12.81 -9.20
C GLN A 334 -21.06 -13.52 -8.26
N GLN A 335 -20.21 -14.40 -8.77
CA GLN A 335 -19.20 -15.06 -7.94
C GLN A 335 -18.13 -14.10 -7.42
N ALA A 336 -17.71 -13.12 -8.21
CA ALA A 336 -16.81 -12.06 -7.77
C ALA A 336 -17.47 -11.20 -6.68
N ILE A 337 -18.75 -10.86 -6.85
CA ILE A 337 -19.56 -10.16 -5.84
C ILE A 337 -19.61 -10.97 -4.55
N ASP A 338 -20.02 -12.24 -4.61
CA ASP A 338 -20.20 -13.10 -3.44
C ASP A 338 -18.89 -13.30 -2.68
N SER A 339 -17.79 -13.51 -3.41
CA SER A 339 -16.46 -13.71 -2.81
C SER A 339 -15.96 -12.46 -2.10
N GLY A 340 -16.10 -11.28 -2.71
CA GLY A 340 -15.71 -10.02 -2.07
C GLY A 340 -16.61 -9.63 -0.90
N THR A 341 -17.92 -9.87 -1.01
CA THR A 341 -18.87 -9.68 0.10
C THR A 341 -18.55 -10.60 1.28
N ALA A 342 -18.26 -11.87 1.02
CA ALA A 342 -17.84 -12.82 2.05
C ALA A 342 -16.52 -12.39 2.71
N PHE A 343 -15.57 -11.89 1.91
CA PHE A 343 -14.33 -11.32 2.42
C PHE A 343 -14.58 -10.14 3.35
N ILE A 344 -15.33 -9.13 2.92
CA ILE A 344 -15.69 -7.95 3.73
C ILE A 344 -16.36 -8.38 5.04
N GLY A 345 -17.30 -9.33 4.98
CA GLY A 345 -17.95 -9.88 6.16
C GLY A 345 -16.97 -10.53 7.15
N GLN A 346 -16.00 -11.31 6.66
CA GLN A 346 -14.97 -11.92 7.50
C GLN A 346 -14.05 -10.87 8.14
N GLN A 347 -13.64 -9.87 7.37
CA GLN A 347 -12.78 -8.80 7.86
C GLN A 347 -13.49 -7.95 8.94
N ALA A 348 -14.78 -7.64 8.77
CA ALA A 348 -15.58 -6.98 9.80
C ALA A 348 -15.74 -7.84 11.07
N ALA A 349 -15.99 -9.13 10.92
CA ALA A 349 -16.08 -10.05 12.06
C ALA A 349 -14.76 -10.08 12.84
N ASN A 350 -13.63 -10.09 12.14
CA ASN A 350 -12.32 -10.02 12.76
C ASN A 350 -12.15 -8.69 13.51
N ALA A 351 -12.39 -7.55 12.86
CA ALA A 351 -12.32 -6.21 13.48
C ALA A 351 -13.16 -6.07 14.76
N ALA A 352 -14.38 -6.62 14.74
CA ALA A 352 -15.29 -6.60 15.88
C ALA A 352 -14.71 -7.29 17.13
N THR A 353 -13.89 -8.33 16.96
CA THR A 353 -13.23 -9.01 18.10
C THR A 353 -12.18 -8.15 18.81
N TRP A 354 -11.66 -7.12 18.15
CA TRP A 354 -10.55 -6.31 18.66
C TRP A 354 -10.92 -4.89 19.07
N GLY A 355 -12.15 -4.46 18.82
CA GLY A 355 -12.59 -3.15 19.32
C GLY A 355 -11.99 -1.95 18.57
N ILE A 356 -11.68 -2.12 17.28
CA ILE A 356 -11.04 -1.10 16.43
C ILE A 356 -11.86 -0.88 15.14
N PRO A 357 -11.74 0.29 14.50
CA PRO A 357 -12.23 0.48 13.14
C PRO A 357 -11.46 -0.37 12.13
N ILE A 358 -12.15 -0.77 11.06
CA ILE A 358 -11.54 -1.43 9.89
C ILE A 358 -11.89 -0.66 8.61
N MET A 359 -10.97 -0.70 7.65
CA MET A 359 -11.19 -0.20 6.30
C MET A 359 -10.61 -1.12 5.24
N LEU A 360 -11.09 -0.99 4.00
CA LEU A 360 -10.37 -1.50 2.85
C LEU A 360 -9.26 -0.51 2.49
N THR A 361 -7.99 -0.88 2.66
CA THR A 361 -6.81 -0.07 2.32
C THR A 361 -6.56 -0.02 0.81
N GLY A 362 -7.23 -0.88 0.06
CA GLY A 362 -7.32 -0.86 -1.39
C GLY A 362 -8.39 -1.83 -1.85
N PHE A 363 -9.26 -1.44 -2.77
CA PHE A 363 -10.13 -2.38 -3.47
C PHE A 363 -10.11 -2.08 -4.97
N GLY A 364 -10.22 -3.13 -5.77
CA GLY A 364 -10.30 -2.96 -7.20
C GLY A 364 -10.46 -4.26 -7.97
N ALA A 365 -10.97 -4.17 -9.18
CA ALA A 365 -11.09 -5.30 -10.10
C ALA A 365 -10.54 -4.90 -11.46
N VAL A 366 -9.64 -5.69 -12.03
CA VAL A 366 -9.13 -5.45 -13.39
C VAL A 366 -10.26 -5.73 -14.38
N SER A 367 -10.61 -4.76 -15.22
CA SER A 367 -11.63 -4.89 -16.25
C SER A 367 -11.04 -5.19 -17.62
N GLN A 368 -11.89 -5.46 -18.60
CA GLN A 368 -11.47 -5.67 -20.00
C GLN A 368 -10.80 -4.43 -20.60
N SER A 369 -11.16 -3.22 -20.14
CA SER A 369 -10.54 -1.98 -20.58
C SER A 369 -9.18 -1.73 -19.92
N SER A 370 -8.97 -2.23 -18.70
CA SER A 370 -7.73 -2.01 -17.93
C SER A 370 -6.72 -3.16 -17.99
N VAL A 371 -7.13 -4.36 -18.44
CA VAL A 371 -6.29 -5.57 -18.44
C VAL A 371 -4.99 -5.42 -19.24
N ALA A 372 -4.98 -4.62 -20.30
CA ALA A 372 -3.79 -4.37 -21.10
C ALA A 372 -2.67 -3.64 -20.32
N PHE A 373 -3.00 -3.04 -19.18
CA PHE A 373 -2.07 -2.34 -18.29
C PHE A 373 -1.73 -3.14 -17.04
N PHE A 374 -2.40 -4.28 -16.82
CA PHE A 374 -2.29 -5.05 -15.59
C PHE A 374 -0.88 -5.55 -15.33
N THR A 375 -0.28 -4.99 -14.28
CA THR A 375 1.05 -5.33 -13.81
C THR A 375 0.93 -5.79 -12.35
N PRO A 376 1.14 -7.09 -12.05
CA PRO A 376 1.12 -7.60 -10.68
C PRO A 376 2.16 -6.89 -9.80
N ARG A 377 1.87 -6.78 -8.50
CA ARG A 377 2.74 -6.09 -7.53
C ARG A 377 4.18 -6.64 -7.47
N ASN A 378 4.39 -7.91 -7.76
CA ASN A 378 5.71 -8.54 -7.79
C ASN A 378 6.36 -8.54 -9.20
N SER A 379 5.84 -7.76 -10.14
CA SER A 379 6.30 -7.67 -11.53
C SER A 379 6.52 -6.22 -11.94
N SER A 380 7.50 -6.00 -12.80
CA SER A 380 7.74 -4.72 -13.49
C SER A 380 7.20 -4.73 -14.93
N THR A 381 6.49 -5.80 -15.31
CA THR A 381 5.95 -6.02 -16.66
C THR A 381 4.48 -6.42 -16.62
N VAL A 382 3.76 -5.99 -17.66
CA VAL A 382 2.36 -6.39 -17.87
C VAL A 382 2.27 -7.90 -18.03
N VAL A 383 1.32 -8.51 -17.33
CA VAL A 383 1.05 -9.95 -17.42
C VAL A 383 -0.22 -10.17 -18.21
N VAL A 384 -0.11 -10.97 -19.28
CA VAL A 384 -1.28 -11.42 -20.04
C VAL A 384 -2.01 -12.50 -19.23
N PRO A 385 -3.30 -12.31 -18.90
CA PRO A 385 -4.04 -13.32 -18.15
C PRO A 385 -4.11 -14.64 -18.91
N PRO A 386 -4.16 -15.80 -18.22
CA PRO A 386 -4.33 -17.09 -18.86
C PRO A 386 -5.59 -17.12 -19.76
N PRO A 387 -5.55 -17.77 -20.94
CA PRO A 387 -6.73 -17.95 -21.77
C PRO A 387 -7.91 -18.56 -21.00
N GLY A 388 -9.11 -17.98 -21.15
CA GLY A 388 -10.31 -18.40 -20.43
C GLY A 388 -10.45 -17.82 -19.01
N SER A 389 -9.55 -16.92 -18.60
CA SER A 389 -9.75 -16.13 -17.38
C SER A 389 -10.99 -15.26 -17.51
N TYR A 390 -11.82 -15.21 -16.47
CA TYR A 390 -12.86 -14.20 -16.36
C TYR A 390 -12.23 -12.83 -16.14
N ILE A 391 -12.66 -11.85 -16.93
CA ILE A 391 -12.28 -10.44 -16.83
C ILE A 391 -13.57 -9.65 -16.98
N PRO A 392 -14.03 -8.92 -15.95
CA PRO A 392 -15.28 -8.16 -16.00
C PRO A 392 -15.23 -7.11 -17.12
N THR A 393 -16.34 -6.96 -17.83
CA THR A 393 -16.64 -5.74 -18.61
C THR A 393 -16.71 -4.52 -17.68
N ASP A 394 -16.67 -3.33 -18.25
CA ASP A 394 -16.77 -2.07 -17.48
C ASP A 394 -18.11 -1.99 -16.70
N GLN A 395 -19.20 -2.51 -17.27
CA GLN A 395 -20.49 -2.61 -16.59
C GLN A 395 -20.45 -3.60 -15.41
N GLU A 396 -19.83 -4.76 -15.60
CA GLU A 396 -19.67 -5.76 -14.53
C GLU A 396 -18.74 -5.24 -13.42
N GLN A 397 -17.68 -4.50 -13.75
CA GLN A 397 -16.83 -3.82 -12.77
C GLN A 397 -17.64 -2.85 -11.90
N GLY A 398 -18.52 -2.04 -12.52
CA GLY A 398 -19.44 -1.16 -11.81
C GLY A 398 -20.41 -1.89 -10.88
N GLN A 399 -20.96 -3.04 -11.31
CA GLN A 399 -21.82 -3.89 -10.47
C GLN A 399 -21.05 -4.47 -9.27
N ILE A 400 -19.83 -4.95 -9.50
CA ILE A 400 -18.94 -5.46 -8.44
C ILE A 400 -18.65 -4.37 -7.41
N TYR A 401 -18.27 -3.16 -7.85
CA TYR A 401 -17.96 -2.06 -6.94
C TYR A 401 -19.19 -1.62 -6.15
N THR A 402 -20.35 -1.53 -6.81
CA THR A 402 -21.62 -1.21 -6.14
C THR A 402 -21.92 -2.19 -5.00
N ALA A 403 -21.76 -3.49 -5.25
CA ALA A 403 -22.05 -4.52 -4.27
C ALA A 403 -21.05 -4.51 -3.10
N TRP A 404 -19.75 -4.45 -3.40
CA TRP A 404 -18.71 -4.42 -2.36
C TRP A 404 -18.81 -3.16 -1.49
N LEU A 405 -19.02 -1.98 -2.09
CA LEU A 405 -19.20 -0.74 -1.34
C LEU A 405 -20.49 -0.72 -0.52
N ALA A 406 -21.56 -1.35 -1.00
CA ALA A 406 -22.76 -1.56 -0.18
C ALA A 406 -22.46 -2.45 1.03
N GLU A 407 -21.69 -3.52 0.84
CA GLU A 407 -21.35 -4.43 1.92
C GLU A 407 -20.42 -3.78 2.97
N THR A 408 -19.46 -2.95 2.57
CA THR A 408 -18.62 -2.21 3.54
C THR A 408 -19.48 -1.31 4.44
N ARG A 409 -20.46 -0.60 3.88
CA ARG A 409 -21.44 0.19 4.66
C ARG A 409 -22.27 -0.71 5.60
N ASN A 410 -22.80 -1.82 5.09
CA ASN A 410 -23.61 -2.76 5.88
C ASN A 410 -22.83 -3.37 7.06
N LYS A 411 -21.52 -3.59 6.89
CA LYS A 411 -20.64 -4.18 7.90
C LYS A 411 -19.93 -3.16 8.79
N GLY A 412 -20.22 -1.87 8.63
CA GLY A 412 -19.69 -0.82 9.48
C GLY A 412 -18.20 -0.53 9.27
N PHE A 413 -17.68 -0.75 8.06
CA PHE A 413 -16.33 -0.30 7.70
C PHE A 413 -16.24 1.23 7.84
N GLY A 414 -15.13 1.71 8.39
CA GLY A 414 -14.85 3.13 8.52
C GLY A 414 -14.41 3.77 7.20
N GLY A 415 -13.86 2.98 6.26
CA GLY A 415 -13.38 3.49 4.98
C GLY A 415 -13.25 2.44 3.88
N ALA A 416 -13.25 2.90 2.63
CA ALA A 416 -12.90 2.09 1.47
C ALA A 416 -12.06 2.90 0.47
N VAL A 417 -10.85 2.43 0.18
CA VAL A 417 -9.90 3.09 -0.72
C VAL A 417 -9.96 2.48 -2.11
N LEU A 418 -10.42 3.24 -3.10
CA LEU A 418 -10.34 2.86 -4.52
C LEU A 418 -8.87 2.69 -4.90
N TYR A 419 -8.51 1.51 -5.37
CA TYR A 419 -7.24 1.25 -6.02
C TYR A 419 -7.54 1.10 -7.52
N GLN A 420 -7.23 2.07 -8.39
CA GLN A 420 -6.60 3.38 -8.11
C GLN A 420 -7.30 4.55 -8.80
N TRP A 421 -7.02 5.78 -8.34
CA TRP A 421 -7.47 7.00 -9.00
C TRP A 421 -6.84 7.13 -10.38
N ASN A 422 -7.68 7.40 -11.38
CA ASN A 422 -7.24 7.72 -12.72
C ASN A 422 -7.57 9.18 -13.01
N GLN A 423 -6.53 9.98 -13.23
CA GLN A 423 -6.66 11.36 -13.64
C GLN A 423 -6.43 11.48 -15.14
N THR A 424 -7.30 12.24 -15.80
CA THR A 424 -7.16 12.60 -17.22
C THR A 424 -6.89 14.09 -17.35
N CYS A 425 -6.50 14.52 -18.55
CA CYS A 425 -6.18 15.93 -18.86
C CYS A 425 -5.02 16.48 -18.03
N LEU A 426 -4.04 15.64 -17.70
CA LEU A 426 -2.76 16.05 -17.13
C LEU A 426 -1.86 16.69 -18.20
N ALA A 427 -0.76 17.33 -17.79
CA ALA A 427 0.15 18.06 -18.66
C ALA A 427 0.60 17.27 -19.91
N LYS A 428 0.92 18.04 -20.98
CA LYS A 428 1.23 17.48 -22.31
C LYS A 428 2.36 16.45 -22.26
N VAL A 429 2.19 15.42 -23.11
CA VAL A 429 3.16 14.34 -23.36
C VAL A 429 4.59 14.88 -23.48
N GLY A 430 5.50 14.34 -22.65
CA GLY A 430 6.94 14.64 -22.68
C GLY A 430 7.45 15.59 -21.60
N ALA A 431 6.57 16.20 -20.78
CA ALA A 431 6.97 16.99 -19.62
C ALA A 431 7.30 16.12 -18.39
N ASN A 432 6.47 15.11 -18.14
CA ASN A 432 6.66 14.14 -17.06
C ASN A 432 6.58 12.72 -17.63
N PRO A 433 7.61 11.87 -17.46
CA PRO A 433 7.65 10.54 -18.06
C PRO A 433 6.57 9.59 -17.56
N ILE A 434 5.97 9.84 -16.38
CA ILE A 434 4.91 8.99 -15.85
C ILE A 434 3.53 9.27 -16.46
N ILE A 435 3.37 10.42 -17.14
CA ILE A 435 2.11 10.82 -17.78
C ILE A 435 2.09 10.30 -19.22
N ILE A 436 1.15 9.41 -19.52
CA ILE A 436 1.02 8.80 -20.86
C ILE A 436 -0.31 9.22 -21.47
N ASN A 437 -0.24 9.89 -22.62
CA ASN A 437 -1.41 10.43 -23.33
C ASN A 437 -2.29 11.31 -22.43
N GLU A 438 -1.68 12.15 -21.59
CA GLU A 438 -2.38 13.05 -20.65
C GLU A 438 -3.16 12.30 -19.55
N ASN A 439 -2.84 11.02 -19.30
CA ASN A 439 -3.41 10.22 -18.22
C ASN A 439 -2.37 9.93 -17.14
N SER A 440 -2.83 9.81 -15.91
CA SER A 440 -2.04 9.32 -14.78
C SER A 440 -1.55 7.89 -15.01
N PRO A 441 -0.54 7.44 -14.26
CA PRO A 441 -0.12 6.04 -14.31
C PRO A 441 -1.25 5.06 -13.99
N ASN A 442 -1.16 3.87 -14.61
CA ASN A 442 -2.16 2.81 -14.47
C ASN A 442 -1.45 1.45 -14.43
N ASP A 443 -1.65 0.73 -13.33
CA ASP A 443 -1.14 -0.64 -13.11
C ASP A 443 -2.21 -1.72 -13.37
N GLY A 444 -3.34 -1.34 -13.96
CA GLY A 444 -4.44 -2.21 -14.38
C GLY A 444 -5.70 -2.13 -13.53
N TYR A 445 -5.72 -1.35 -12.45
CA TYR A 445 -6.89 -1.24 -11.57
C TYR A 445 -7.67 0.08 -11.70
N THR A 446 -7.44 0.85 -12.76
CA THR A 446 -8.27 2.03 -13.05
C THR A 446 -9.76 1.67 -13.08
N ALA A 447 -10.58 2.44 -12.38
CA ALA A 447 -12.03 2.33 -12.43
C ALA A 447 -12.56 2.78 -13.80
N SER A 448 -13.46 2.00 -14.41
CA SER A 448 -14.29 2.44 -15.52
C SER A 448 -15.23 3.58 -15.09
N PRO A 449 -15.87 4.29 -16.03
CA PRO A 449 -16.89 5.28 -15.70
C PRO A 449 -18.04 4.72 -14.82
N GLU A 450 -18.48 3.49 -15.08
CA GLU A 450 -19.52 2.82 -14.29
C GLU A 450 -19.03 2.49 -12.87
N ALA A 451 -17.77 2.08 -12.74
CA ALA A 451 -17.13 1.82 -11.46
C ALA A 451 -16.90 3.10 -10.65
N LEU A 452 -16.46 4.19 -11.29
CA LEU A 452 -16.31 5.50 -10.66
C LEU A 452 -17.65 6.04 -10.17
N ALA A 453 -18.74 5.89 -10.94
CA ALA A 453 -20.08 6.26 -10.51
C ALA A 453 -20.51 5.51 -9.23
N ALA A 454 -20.14 4.25 -9.08
CA ALA A 454 -20.40 3.48 -7.85
C ALA A 454 -19.60 4.02 -6.65
N VAL A 455 -18.36 4.47 -6.87
CA VAL A 455 -17.50 5.11 -5.86
C VAL A 455 -18.10 6.44 -5.41
N GLU A 456 -18.48 7.29 -6.35
CA GLU A 456 -19.10 8.60 -6.09
C GLU A 456 -20.44 8.45 -5.36
N LEU A 457 -21.27 7.48 -5.77
CA LEU A 457 -22.51 7.16 -5.07
C LEU A 457 -22.24 6.71 -3.62
N ASN A 458 -21.21 5.89 -3.38
CA ASN A 458 -20.85 5.50 -2.02
C ASN A 458 -20.43 6.71 -1.17
N ALA A 459 -19.65 7.62 -1.74
CA ALA A 459 -19.24 8.85 -1.06
C ALA A 459 -20.47 9.72 -0.69
N GLN A 460 -21.42 9.87 -1.61
CA GLN A 460 -22.67 10.59 -1.36
C GLN A 460 -23.53 9.95 -0.26
N LEU A 461 -23.59 8.61 -0.21
CA LEU A 461 -24.34 7.88 0.83
C LEU A 461 -23.69 7.94 2.23
N GLN A 462 -22.41 8.37 2.31
CA GLN A 462 -21.66 8.54 3.57
C GLN A 462 -21.52 10.01 4.01
N ALA A 463 -21.96 10.97 3.19
CA ALA A 463 -22.04 12.39 3.54
C ALA A 463 -23.17 12.63 4.55
#